data_AF-A0A9E3TM57-F1
#
_entry.id   AF-A0A9E3TM57-F1
#
_cell.length_a   1.000
_cell.length_b   1.000
_cell.length_c   1.000
_cell.angle_alpha   90.00
_cell.angle_beta   90.00
_cell.angle_gamma   90.00
#
_symmetry.space_group_name_H-M   'P 1'
#
loop_
_entity.id
_entity.type
_entity.pdbx_description
1 polymer ?
#
loop_
_entity_poly.entity_id
_entity_poly.type
_entity_poly.pdbx_seq_one_letter_code
_entity_poly.pdbx_strand_id
1 'polypeptide(L)' 'MDKKSKKRIDVCNHKLQTLRQQLAGAKSQDDEPGEVARLEAEIAALEAEVRKLKAS' A
#
# COMPACT_ATOMS: atom_id res chain seq x y z
N MET A 1 -16.56 13.55 2.36
CA MET A 1 -15.93 12.51 1.51
C MET A 1 -16.91 12.07 0.43
N ASP A 2 -16.62 12.42 -0.82
CA ASP A 2 -17.44 12.02 -1.97
C ASP A 2 -17.46 10.51 -2.21
N LYS A 3 -18.52 10.01 -2.86
CA LYS A 3 -18.66 8.59 -3.26
C LYS A 3 -17.46 8.11 -4.09
N LYS A 4 -16.87 9.00 -4.90
CA LYS A 4 -15.64 8.76 -5.66
C LYS A 4 -14.42 8.59 -4.74
N SER A 5 -14.22 9.49 -3.78
CA SER A 5 -13.10 9.44 -2.84
C SER A 5 -13.17 8.20 -1.95
N LYS A 6 -14.36 7.84 -1.47
CA LYS A 6 -14.58 6.60 -0.71
C LYS A 6 -14.18 5.36 -1.51
N LYS A 7 -14.62 5.27 -2.77
CA LYS A 7 -14.26 4.15 -3.66
C LYS A 7 -12.76 4.09 -3.96
N ARG A 8 -12.09 5.24 -4.12
CA ARG A 8 -10.62 5.29 -4.29
C ARG A 8 -9.91 4.79 -3.03
N ILE A 9 -10.33 5.21 -1.85
CA ILE A 9 -9.79 4.72 -0.57
C ILE A 9 -9.97 3.21 -0.44
N ASP A 10 -11.14 2.66 -0.80
CA ASP A 10 -11.38 1.22 -0.76
C ASP A 10 -10.43 0.46 -1.70
N VAL A 11 -10.21 0.95 -2.92
CA VAL A 11 -9.26 0.36 -3.86
C VAL A 11 -7.82 0.44 -3.33
N CYS A 12 -7.41 1.57 -2.77
CA CYS A 12 -6.09 1.73 -2.17
C CYS A 12 -5.89 0.80 -0.96
N ASN A 13 -6.90 0.65 -0.10
CA ASN A 13 -6.85 -0.27 1.04
C ASN A 13 -6.72 -1.73 0.58
N HIS A 14 -7.43 -2.11 -0.49
CA HIS A 14 -7.31 -3.45 -1.06
C HIS A 14 -5.91 -3.71 -1.63
N LYS A 15 -5.34 -2.74 -2.37
CA LYS A 15 -3.94 -2.82 -2.82
C LYS A 15 -2.95 -2.90 -1.66
N LEU A 16 -3.15 -2.10 -0.60
CA LEU A 16 -2.31 -2.13 0.60
C LEU A 16 -2.32 -3.51 1.27
N GLN A 17 -3.46 -4.18 1.29
CA GLN A 17 -3.56 -5.53 1.85
C GLN A 17 -2.69 -6.52 1.07
N THR A 18 -2.76 -6.50 -0.26
CA THR A 18 -1.94 -7.36 -1.12
C THR A 18 -0.45 -7.05 -0.97
N LEU A 19 -0.07 -5.77 -1.02
CA LEU A 19 1.33 -5.34 -0.87
C LEU A 19 1.91 -5.73 0.49
N ARG A 20 1.12 -5.67 1.57
CA ARG A 20 1.56 -6.12 2.91
C ARG A 20 1.76 -7.64 2.97
N GLN A 21 0.93 -8.42 2.29
CA GLN A 21 1.13 -9.88 2.17
C GLN A 21 2.39 -10.20 1.36
N GLN A 22 2.61 -9.50 0.25
CA GLN A 22 3.84 -9.63 -0.54
C GLN A 22 5.06 -9.23 0.27
N LEU A 23 4.98 -8.14 1.05
CA LEU A 23 6.06 -7.71 1.93
C LEU A 23 6.38 -8.77 3.00
N ALA A 24 5.35 -9.38 3.60
CA ALA A 24 5.55 -10.45 4.57
C ALA A 24 6.21 -11.69 3.94
N GLY A 25 5.83 -12.03 2.70
CA GLY A 25 6.48 -13.07 1.90
C GLY A 25 7.94 -12.73 1.58
N ALA A 26 8.20 -11.55 1.02
CA ALA A 26 9.53 -11.08 0.66
C ALA A 26 10.47 -10.99 1.89
N LYS A 27 9.98 -10.47 3.03
CA LYS A 27 10.73 -10.47 4.30
C LYS A 27 11.03 -11.87 4.84
N SER A 28 10.20 -12.85 4.52
CA SER A 28 10.40 -14.23 4.96
C SER A 28 11.31 -15.01 4.00
N GLN A 29 11.39 -14.60 2.74
CA GLN A 29 12.18 -15.27 1.71
C GLN A 29 13.59 -14.70 1.56
N ASP A 30 13.89 -13.48 2.04
CA ASP A 30 15.21 -12.82 2.20
C ASP A 30 16.27 -12.99 1.07
N ASP A 31 15.85 -13.50 -0.09
CA ASP A 31 16.72 -13.89 -1.21
C ASP A 31 16.91 -12.74 -2.22
N GLU A 32 16.03 -11.74 -2.22
CA GLU A 32 16.04 -10.65 -3.21
C GLU A 32 16.33 -9.27 -2.55
N PRO A 33 17.60 -8.82 -2.56
CA PRO A 33 17.99 -7.55 -1.96
C PRO A 33 17.35 -6.39 -2.72
N GLY A 34 16.37 -5.75 -2.08
CA GLY A 34 15.70 -4.54 -2.58
C GLY A 34 14.20 -4.71 -2.86
N GLU A 35 13.67 -5.93 -2.92
CA GLU A 35 12.23 -6.15 -3.10
C GLU A 35 11.43 -5.63 -1.90
N VAL A 36 11.89 -5.95 -0.68
CA VAL A 36 11.34 -5.44 0.58
C VAL A 36 11.31 -3.91 0.60
N ALA A 37 12.41 -3.26 0.20
CA ALA A 37 12.51 -1.80 0.19
C ALA A 37 11.56 -1.17 -0.85
N ARG A 38 11.38 -1.81 -2.02
CA ARG A 38 10.41 -1.36 -3.03
C ARG A 38 8.97 -1.49 -2.53
N LEU A 39 8.63 -2.63 -1.94
CA LEU A 39 7.30 -2.87 -1.38
C LEU A 39 6.98 -1.90 -0.23
N GLU A 40 7.95 -1.61 0.65
CA GLU A 40 7.80 -0.60 1.71
C GLU A 40 7.58 0.80 1.15
N ALA A 41 8.34 1.20 0.11
CA ALA A 41 8.16 2.49 -0.54
C ALA A 41 6.77 2.62 -1.20
N GLU A 42 6.30 1.55 -1.86
CA GLU A 42 4.99 1.54 -2.51
C GLU A 42 3.83 1.56 -1.51
N ILE A 43 3.95 0.84 -0.39
CA ILE A 43 3.02 0.91 0.74
C ILE A 43 2.97 2.34 1.30
N ALA A 44 4.12 2.95 1.55
CA ALA A 44 4.19 4.32 2.10
C ALA A 44 3.56 5.35 1.15
N ALA A 45 3.77 5.21 -0.16
CA ALA A 45 3.15 6.07 -1.15
C ALA A 45 1.62 5.93 -1.17
N LEU A 46 1.10 4.69 -1.15
CA LEU A 46 -0.34 4.45 -1.10
C LEU A 46 -0.97 4.95 0.22
N GLU A 47 -0.31 4.76 1.35
CA GLU A 47 -0.80 5.26 2.64
C GLU A 47 -0.86 6.79 2.65
N ALA A 48 0.13 7.47 2.07
CA ALA A 48 0.12 8.91 1.92
C ALA A 48 -1.03 9.39 1.01
N GLU A 49 -1.31 8.68 -0.09
CA GLU A 49 -2.45 8.98 -0.97
C GLU A 49 -3.78 8.80 -0.25
N VAL A 50 -3.97 7.69 0.49
CA VAL A 50 -5.17 7.46 1.31
C VAL A 50 -5.34 8.57 2.36
N ARG A 51 -4.25 8.99 3.00
CA ARG A 51 -4.29 10.06 4.02
C ARG A 51 -4.71 11.39 3.40
N LYS A 52 -4.20 11.73 2.21
CA LYS A 52 -4.63 12.91 1.45
C LYS A 52 -6.10 12.84 1.05
N LEU A 53 -6.55 11.68 0.55
CA LEU A 53 -7.95 11.46 0.17
C LEU A 53 -8.91 11.48 1.37
N LYS A 54 -8.45 11.15 2.58
CA LYS A 54 -9.23 11.26 3.82
C LYS A 54 -9.28 12.68 4.38
N ALA A 55 -8.25 13.49 4.13
CA ALA A 55 -8.17 14.88 4.55
C ALA A 55 -8.87 15.85 3.58
N SER A 56 -9.28 15.37 2.40
CA SER A 56 -9.99 16.10 1.36
C SER A 56 -11.49 15.81 1.35
#